data_AF-A0A4Q4V3B5-F1
#
_entry.id   AF-A0A4Q4V3B5-F1
#
_cell.length_a   1.000
_cell.length_b   1.000
_cell.length_c   1.000
_cell.angle_alpha   90.00
_cell.angle_beta   90.00
_cell.angle_gamma   90.00
#
_symmetry.space_group_name_H-M   'P 1'
#
loop_
_entity.id
_entity.type
_entity.pdbx_description
1 polymer ?
#
loop_
_entity_poly.entity_id
_entity_poly.type
_entity_poly.pdbx_seq_one_letter_code
_entity_poly.pdbx_strand_id
1 'polypeptide(L)'
;MGAGRKGIKMGNIIGDPFALATISIAMLAWIISFVASIIGQIEGANNEDLTRVWGIYPRFAWWASVYMLFVIIGVFVVVAADVIQTYHVALVGYLACGLVLTTSSVNNLVYTPSGARQAAAAGFILLSMVLIVWIFYFGSAPNAIPRAYIDSFALQKESTTNRQTMNGGYGGRPHTSISVQPPQMYTSAQLNGFENPSPVGGMNGNAMQNSASAPTYPTRTKSPSPAQNEPEIAQPTEYPYRAKAIYSYEANPEDANEISFAKHEILEVSDVSGRWWQARKENGQTGIAPSNYLILL
;
A
#
# COMPACT_ATOMS: atom_id res chain seq x y z
N MET A 1 19.48 31.49 -6.02
CA MET A 1 18.02 31.43 -6.24
C MET A 1 17.75 30.63 -7.50
N GLY A 2 17.24 29.42 -7.37
CA GLY A 2 16.94 28.54 -8.50
C GLY A 2 15.92 27.50 -8.06
N ALA A 3 14.68 27.94 -7.84
CA ALA A 3 13.57 27.04 -7.60
C ALA A 3 13.25 26.33 -8.93
N GLY A 4 13.94 25.21 -9.17
CA GLY A 4 13.60 24.32 -10.27
C GLY A 4 12.17 23.84 -10.08
N ARG A 5 11.27 24.25 -10.98
CA ARG A 5 9.94 23.66 -11.11
C ARG A 5 10.13 22.15 -11.25
N LYS A 6 9.76 21.37 -10.23
CA LYS A 6 9.61 19.92 -10.35
C LYS A 6 8.54 19.69 -11.43
N GLY A 7 9.00 19.34 -12.63
CA GLY A 7 8.12 18.94 -13.72
C GLY A 7 7.29 17.73 -13.31
N ILE A 8 6.10 17.60 -13.90
CA ILE A 8 5.20 16.46 -13.71
C ILE A 8 5.98 15.19 -14.11
N LYS A 9 6.30 14.35 -13.13
CA LYS A 9 6.97 13.07 -13.38
C LYS A 9 5.90 12.00 -13.46
N MET A 10 5.62 11.52 -14.68
CA MET A 10 4.66 10.43 -14.92
C MET A 10 4.97 9.17 -14.09
N GLY A 11 6.23 8.97 -13.69
CA GLY A 11 6.66 7.89 -12.79
C GLY A 11 6.07 7.96 -11.37
N ASN A 12 5.69 9.14 -10.88
CA ASN A 12 5.05 9.27 -9.56
C ASN A 12 3.59 8.80 -9.59
N ILE A 13 2.93 8.91 -10.75
CA ILE A 13 1.58 8.40 -10.96
C ILE A 13 1.61 6.86 -11.00
N ILE A 14 2.63 6.28 -11.65
CA ILE A 14 2.84 4.83 -11.71
C ILE A 14 3.23 4.25 -10.34
N GLY A 15 3.78 5.07 -9.44
CA GLY A 15 4.15 4.68 -8.08
C GLY A 15 2.97 4.49 -7.10
N ASP A 16 1.78 5.03 -7.40
CA ASP A 16 0.56 4.82 -6.61
C ASP A 16 -0.54 4.14 -7.45
N PRO A 17 -0.53 2.79 -7.50
CA PRO A 17 -1.52 2.03 -8.29
C PRO A 17 -2.96 2.26 -7.81
N PHE A 18 -3.16 2.68 -6.55
CA PHE A 18 -4.49 2.94 -6.00
C PHE A 18 -5.07 4.25 -6.55
N ALA A 19 -4.29 5.32 -6.48
CA ALA A 19 -4.71 6.62 -6.99
C ALA A 19 -5.00 6.55 -8.50
N LEU A 20 -4.17 5.85 -9.26
CA LEU A 20 -4.39 5.62 -10.68
C LEU A 20 -5.69 4.87 -10.99
N ALA A 21 -5.95 3.78 -10.26
CA ALA A 21 -7.15 2.98 -10.45
C ALA A 21 -8.41 3.79 -10.13
N THR A 22 -8.41 4.52 -9.01
CA THR A 22 -9.57 5.31 -8.59
C THR A 22 -9.81 6.55 -9.46
N ILE A 23 -8.77 7.22 -9.96
CA ILE A 23 -8.90 8.30 -10.97
C ILE A 23 -9.51 7.76 -12.26
N SER A 24 -9.11 6.58 -12.71
CA SER A 24 -9.67 5.95 -13.92
C SER A 24 -11.16 5.64 -13.75
N ILE A 25 -11.54 5.07 -12.60
CA ILE A 25 -12.95 4.82 -12.27
C ILE A 25 -13.73 6.13 -12.19
N ALA A 26 -13.17 7.18 -11.58
CA ALA A 26 -13.81 8.49 -11.50
C ALA A 26 -14.06 9.10 -12.88
N MET A 27 -13.08 9.01 -13.79
CA MET A 27 -13.22 9.50 -15.17
C MET A 27 -14.32 8.75 -15.93
N LEU A 28 -14.40 7.42 -15.79
CA LEU A 28 -15.47 6.63 -16.41
C LEU A 28 -16.85 7.01 -15.86
N ALA A 29 -16.97 7.11 -14.54
CA ALA A 29 -18.21 7.54 -13.88
C ALA A 29 -18.62 8.96 -14.30
N TRP A 30 -17.64 9.86 -14.45
CA TRP A 30 -17.86 11.22 -14.96
C TRP A 30 -18.40 11.20 -16.39
N ILE A 31 -17.78 10.44 -17.30
CA ILE A 31 -18.24 10.31 -18.70
C ILE A 31 -19.67 9.79 -18.74
N ILE A 32 -19.98 8.74 -17.97
CA ILE A 32 -21.34 8.18 -17.89
C ILE A 32 -22.32 9.27 -17.43
N SER A 33 -22.02 9.97 -16.34
CA SER A 33 -22.89 11.04 -15.82
C SER A 33 -23.09 12.17 -16.83
N PHE A 34 -22.04 12.56 -17.55
CA PHE A 34 -22.05 13.68 -18.47
C PHE A 34 -22.85 13.36 -19.75
N VAL A 35 -22.57 12.21 -20.37
CA VAL A 35 -23.29 11.78 -21.59
C VAL A 35 -24.76 11.54 -21.28
N ALA A 36 -25.07 10.87 -20.16
CA ALA A 36 -26.44 10.66 -19.74
C ALA A 36 -27.17 11.97 -19.39
N SER A 37 -26.46 12.98 -18.86
CA SER A 37 -27.01 14.32 -18.64
C SER A 37 -27.41 15.02 -19.95
N ILE A 38 -26.59 14.89 -21.00
CA ILE A 38 -26.91 15.41 -22.34
C ILE A 38 -28.19 14.76 -22.86
N ILE A 39 -28.26 13.42 -22.82
CA ILE A 39 -29.42 12.68 -23.33
C ILE A 39 -30.67 13.01 -22.49
N GLY A 40 -30.55 13.06 -21.16
CA GLY A 40 -31.66 13.40 -20.26
C GLY A 40 -32.19 14.82 -20.43
N GLN A 41 -31.34 15.77 -20.84
CA GLN A 41 -31.74 17.11 -21.22
C GLN A 41 -32.52 17.11 -22.54
N ILE A 42 -32.07 16.36 -23.54
CA ILE A 42 -32.73 16.24 -24.85
C ILE A 42 -34.08 15.52 -24.70
N GLU A 43 -34.15 14.43 -23.94
CA GLU A 43 -35.40 13.73 -23.63
C GLU A 43 -36.41 14.65 -22.94
N GLY A 44 -35.96 15.48 -21.98
CA GLY A 44 -36.82 16.47 -21.35
C GLY A 44 -37.33 17.54 -22.32
N ALA A 45 -36.53 17.94 -23.29
CA ALA A 45 -36.94 18.90 -24.31
C ALA A 45 -37.97 18.33 -25.30
N ASN A 46 -37.91 17.02 -25.57
CA ASN A 46 -38.79 16.35 -26.52
C ASN A 46 -40.05 15.76 -25.86
N ASN A 47 -40.09 15.65 -24.54
CA ASN A 47 -41.20 15.04 -23.79
C ASN A 47 -41.81 16.06 -22.81
N GLU A 48 -42.87 16.74 -23.26
CA GLU A 48 -43.57 17.77 -22.48
C GLU A 48 -44.19 17.20 -21.20
N ASP A 49 -44.71 15.97 -21.24
CA ASP A 49 -45.33 15.32 -20.08
C ASP A 49 -44.29 15.01 -18.99
N LEU A 50 -43.11 14.52 -19.40
CA LEU A 50 -41.99 14.31 -18.50
C LEU A 50 -41.57 15.62 -17.81
N THR A 51 -41.44 16.70 -18.57
CA THR A 51 -41.01 18.01 -18.05
C THR A 51 -42.09 18.69 -17.21
N ARG A 52 -43.38 18.47 -17.48
CA ARG A 52 -44.47 18.98 -16.64
C ARG A 52 -44.48 18.38 -15.24
N VAL A 53 -44.29 17.06 -15.13
CA VAL A 53 -44.39 16.34 -13.85
C VAL A 53 -43.06 16.39 -13.08
N TRP A 54 -41.93 16.21 -13.76
CA TRP A 54 -40.61 16.03 -13.15
C TRP A 54 -39.67 17.23 -13.34
N GLY A 55 -40.14 18.27 -14.01
CA GLY A 55 -39.36 19.46 -14.28
C GLY A 55 -38.32 19.28 -15.39
N ILE A 56 -37.78 20.43 -15.79
CA ILE A 56 -36.63 20.52 -16.70
C ILE A 56 -35.43 19.87 -16.02
N TYR A 57 -34.50 19.34 -16.81
CA TYR A 57 -33.26 18.80 -16.30
C TYR A 57 -32.59 19.79 -15.31
N PRO A 58 -32.16 19.32 -14.12
CA PRO A 58 -31.70 20.19 -13.06
C PRO A 58 -30.43 20.95 -13.48
N ARG A 59 -30.51 22.29 -13.48
CA ARG A 59 -29.36 23.17 -13.81
C ARG A 59 -28.17 22.95 -12.89
N PHE A 60 -28.41 22.60 -11.63
CA PHE A 60 -27.33 22.35 -10.68
C PHE A 60 -26.57 21.04 -10.97
N ALA A 61 -27.18 20.06 -11.64
CA ALA A 61 -26.48 18.83 -12.04
C ALA A 61 -25.40 19.11 -13.10
N TRP A 62 -25.63 20.08 -13.99
CA TRP A 62 -24.59 20.58 -14.90
C TRP A 62 -23.41 21.20 -14.15
N TRP A 63 -23.70 21.99 -13.11
CA TRP A 63 -22.65 22.52 -12.24
C TRP A 63 -21.88 21.41 -11.52
N ALA A 64 -22.59 20.41 -10.99
CA ALA A 64 -21.96 19.24 -10.37
C ALA A 64 -21.03 18.50 -11.35
N SER A 65 -21.44 18.29 -12.62
CA SER A 65 -20.59 17.68 -13.63
C SER A 65 -19.32 18.49 -13.90
N VAL A 66 -19.42 19.80 -14.08
CA VAL A 66 -18.25 20.67 -14.31
C VAL A 66 -17.32 20.66 -13.09
N TYR A 67 -17.90 20.82 -11.90
CA TYR A 67 -17.16 20.78 -10.65
C TYR A 67 -16.38 19.47 -10.49
N MET A 68 -17.02 18.33 -10.76
CA MET A 68 -16.39 17.02 -10.66
C MET A 68 -15.25 16.83 -11.66
N LEU A 69 -15.34 17.40 -12.87
CA LEU A 69 -14.22 17.37 -13.81
C LEU A 69 -12.99 18.06 -13.23
N PHE A 70 -13.16 19.26 -12.67
CA PHE A 70 -12.06 20.01 -12.04
C PHE A 70 -11.50 19.30 -10.81
N VAL A 71 -12.35 18.66 -9.99
CA VAL A 71 -11.88 17.86 -8.86
C VAL A 71 -11.04 16.68 -9.33
N ILE A 72 -11.48 15.94 -10.35
CA ILE A 72 -10.72 14.79 -10.87
C ILE A 72 -9.37 15.25 -11.45
N ILE A 73 -9.36 16.33 -12.23
CA ILE A 73 -8.12 16.92 -12.75
C ILE A 73 -7.22 17.41 -11.60
N GLY A 74 -7.79 18.05 -10.58
CA GLY A 74 -7.06 18.54 -9.41
C GLY A 74 -6.40 17.41 -8.64
N VAL A 75 -7.15 16.32 -8.36
CA VAL A 75 -6.61 15.10 -7.73
C VAL A 75 -5.49 14.50 -8.59
N PHE A 76 -5.70 14.37 -9.90
CA PHE A 76 -4.67 13.90 -10.81
C PHE A 76 -3.38 14.74 -10.74
N VAL A 77 -3.49 16.08 -10.76
CA VAL A 77 -2.33 16.97 -10.69
C VAL A 77 -1.59 16.84 -9.36
N VAL A 78 -2.31 16.77 -8.23
CA VAL A 78 -1.69 16.65 -6.90
C VAL A 78 -0.96 15.31 -6.75
N VAL A 79 -1.56 14.22 -7.23
CA VAL A 79 -0.94 12.88 -7.24
C VAL A 79 0.26 12.86 -8.18
N ALA A 80 0.13 13.40 -9.39
CA ALA A 80 1.20 13.42 -10.40
C ALA A 80 2.41 14.27 -10.00
N ALA A 81 2.19 15.34 -9.25
CA ALA A 81 3.25 16.19 -8.74
C ALA A 81 3.83 15.71 -7.40
N ASP A 82 3.26 14.66 -6.79
CA ASP A 82 3.68 14.13 -5.48
C ASP A 82 3.70 15.21 -4.39
N VAL A 83 2.61 15.98 -4.34
CA VAL A 83 2.40 17.08 -3.39
C VAL A 83 1.17 16.84 -2.51
N ILE A 84 0.77 15.57 -2.36
CA ILE A 84 -0.41 15.16 -1.57
C ILE A 84 -0.31 15.70 -0.15
N GLN A 85 0.85 15.56 0.51
CA GLN A 85 1.04 16.04 1.89
C GLN A 85 0.81 17.55 2.03
N THR A 86 1.14 18.34 1.01
CA THR A 86 0.97 19.79 1.03
C THR A 86 -0.49 20.21 0.84
N TYR A 87 -1.23 19.50 -0.03
CA TYR A 87 -2.57 19.91 -0.46
C TYR A 87 -3.71 19.04 0.07
N HIS A 88 -3.45 18.03 0.90
CA HIS A 88 -4.47 17.09 1.37
C HIS A 88 -5.67 17.76 2.04
N VAL A 89 -5.46 18.80 2.87
CA VAL A 89 -6.55 19.54 3.53
C VAL A 89 -7.45 20.23 2.49
N ALA A 90 -6.86 20.89 1.51
CA ALA A 90 -7.60 21.56 0.45
C ALA A 90 -8.36 20.54 -0.40
N LEU A 91 -7.73 19.41 -0.74
CA LEU A 91 -8.38 18.31 -1.46
C LEU A 91 -9.62 17.81 -0.72
N VAL A 92 -9.51 17.48 0.57
CA VAL A 92 -10.65 17.00 1.36
C VAL A 92 -11.79 18.02 1.38
N GLY A 93 -11.48 19.32 1.49
CA GLY A 93 -12.48 20.39 1.37
C GLY A 93 -13.22 20.36 0.02
N TYR A 94 -12.50 20.28 -1.09
CA TYR A 94 -13.10 20.18 -2.42
C TYR A 94 -13.90 18.89 -2.61
N LEU A 95 -13.42 17.77 -2.06
CA LEU A 95 -14.10 16.48 -2.13
C LEU A 95 -15.41 16.47 -1.34
N ALA A 96 -15.43 17.08 -0.16
CA ALA A 96 -16.64 17.22 0.66
C ALA A 96 -17.71 18.05 -0.06
N CYS A 97 -17.33 19.19 -0.67
CA CYS A 97 -18.23 19.96 -1.52
C CYS A 97 -18.73 19.14 -2.73
N GLY A 98 -17.83 18.37 -3.36
CA GLY A 98 -18.18 17.46 -4.44
C GLY A 98 -19.23 16.44 -4.03
N LEU A 99 -19.11 15.86 -2.83
CA LEU A 99 -20.01 14.82 -2.32
C LEU A 99 -21.42 15.36 -2.14
N VAL A 100 -21.56 16.60 -1.65
CA VAL A 100 -22.85 17.28 -1.53
C VAL A 100 -23.46 17.53 -2.92
N LEU A 101 -22.65 17.98 -3.89
CA LEU A 101 -23.13 18.25 -5.25
C LEU A 101 -23.58 16.97 -5.97
N THR A 102 -22.82 15.88 -5.87
CA THR A 102 -23.16 14.60 -6.51
C THR A 102 -24.38 13.97 -5.87
N THR A 103 -24.47 13.91 -4.54
CA THR A 103 -25.63 13.33 -3.83
C THR A 103 -26.91 14.13 -4.05
N SER A 104 -26.83 15.46 -4.08
CA SER A 104 -27.97 16.31 -4.47
C SER A 104 -28.42 16.02 -5.90
N SER A 105 -27.47 15.80 -6.82
CA SER A 105 -27.76 15.48 -8.24
C SER A 105 -28.47 14.13 -8.35
N VAL A 106 -28.03 13.13 -7.59
CA VAL A 106 -28.70 11.83 -7.49
C VAL A 106 -30.14 11.98 -7.05
N ASN A 107 -30.40 12.72 -5.97
CA ASN A 107 -31.75 12.89 -5.43
C ASN A 107 -32.73 13.48 -6.46
N ASN A 108 -32.27 14.37 -7.33
CA ASN A 108 -33.13 15.01 -8.34
C ASN A 108 -33.31 14.15 -9.60
N LEU A 109 -32.40 13.22 -9.88
CA LEU A 109 -32.38 12.47 -11.14
C LEU A 109 -32.91 11.04 -11.01
N VAL A 110 -32.61 10.36 -9.88
CA VAL A 110 -32.81 8.91 -9.73
C VAL A 110 -34.29 8.49 -9.77
N TYR A 111 -35.18 9.35 -9.28
CA TYR A 111 -36.62 9.03 -9.20
C TYR A 111 -37.39 9.42 -10.47
N THR A 112 -36.73 10.01 -11.46
CA THR A 112 -37.40 10.37 -12.71
C THR A 112 -37.63 9.12 -13.56
N PRO A 113 -38.81 8.95 -14.22
CA PRO A 113 -39.09 7.83 -15.12
C PRO A 113 -38.44 8.00 -16.50
N SER A 114 -37.14 8.36 -16.53
CA SER A 114 -36.34 8.49 -17.75
C SER A 114 -35.06 7.68 -17.57
N GLY A 115 -34.81 6.76 -18.51
CA GLY A 115 -33.61 5.92 -18.48
C GLY A 115 -32.33 6.74 -18.54
N ALA A 116 -32.33 7.84 -19.31
CA ALA A 116 -31.18 8.73 -19.38
C ALA A 116 -30.92 9.48 -18.07
N ARG A 117 -31.96 10.03 -17.42
CA ARG A 117 -31.81 10.69 -16.11
C ARG A 117 -31.38 9.70 -15.02
N GLN A 118 -31.89 8.48 -15.04
CA GLN A 118 -31.46 7.41 -14.14
C GLN A 118 -30.01 6.98 -14.37
N ALA A 119 -29.58 6.87 -15.63
CA ALA A 119 -28.18 6.60 -15.97
C ALA A 119 -27.25 7.74 -15.51
N ALA A 120 -27.69 9.00 -15.62
CA ALA A 120 -26.96 10.15 -15.09
C ALA A 120 -26.82 10.05 -13.56
N ALA A 121 -27.91 9.69 -12.86
CA ALA A 121 -27.89 9.45 -11.43
C ALA A 121 -26.91 8.33 -11.05
N ALA A 122 -26.88 7.22 -11.80
CA ALA A 122 -25.93 6.12 -11.58
C ALA A 122 -24.47 6.60 -11.69
N GLY A 123 -24.15 7.44 -12.68
CA GLY A 123 -22.83 8.07 -12.79
C GLY A 123 -22.49 8.94 -11.56
N PHE A 124 -23.43 9.75 -11.07
CA PHE A 124 -23.23 10.55 -9.85
C PHE A 124 -23.11 9.69 -8.57
N ILE A 125 -23.77 8.53 -8.50
CA ILE A 125 -23.60 7.56 -7.40
C ILE A 125 -22.17 7.02 -7.41
N LEU A 126 -21.67 6.58 -8.56
CA LEU A 126 -20.30 6.10 -8.69
C LEU A 126 -19.28 7.18 -8.31
N LEU A 127 -19.49 8.43 -8.75
CA LEU A 127 -18.66 9.56 -8.33
C LEU A 127 -18.72 9.79 -6.82
N SER A 128 -19.89 9.69 -6.19
CA SER A 128 -20.04 9.82 -4.73
C SER A 128 -19.25 8.75 -3.99
N MET A 129 -19.26 7.51 -4.48
CA MET A 129 -18.49 6.42 -3.89
C MET A 129 -16.98 6.68 -3.99
N VAL A 130 -16.49 7.13 -5.15
CA VAL A 130 -15.08 7.48 -5.32
C VAL A 130 -14.69 8.66 -4.42
N LEU A 131 -15.55 9.67 -4.29
CA LEU A 131 -15.31 10.80 -3.38
C LEU A 131 -15.18 10.36 -1.93
N ILE A 132 -16.03 9.46 -1.45
CA ILE A 132 -15.93 8.91 -0.08
C ILE A 132 -14.58 8.24 0.12
N VAL A 133 -14.18 7.40 -0.84
CA VAL A 133 -12.88 6.72 -0.83
C VAL A 133 -11.72 7.72 -0.81
N TRP A 134 -11.78 8.76 -1.64
CA TRP A 134 -10.78 9.82 -1.67
C TRP A 134 -10.75 10.65 -0.38
N ILE A 135 -11.89 10.93 0.25
CA ILE A 135 -11.94 11.63 1.54
C ILE A 135 -11.21 10.82 2.61
N PHE A 136 -11.42 9.51 2.68
CA PHE A 136 -10.68 8.66 3.62
C PHE A 136 -9.19 8.58 3.27
N TYR A 137 -8.84 8.44 2.00
CA TYR A 137 -7.46 8.32 1.56
C TYR A 137 -6.64 9.60 1.80
N PHE A 138 -7.16 10.76 1.38
CA PHE A 138 -6.47 12.05 1.54
C PHE A 138 -6.67 12.68 2.93
N GLY A 139 -7.79 12.39 3.60
CA GLY A 139 -8.09 12.93 4.93
C GLY A 139 -7.49 12.15 6.09
N SER A 140 -7.01 10.93 5.85
CA SER A 140 -6.31 10.15 6.87
C SER A 140 -4.82 10.48 6.91
N ALA A 141 -4.28 10.54 8.13
CA ALA A 141 -2.86 10.77 8.35
C ALA A 141 -2.01 9.70 7.63
N PRO A 142 -0.76 10.01 7.21
CA PRO A 142 0.06 9.08 6.43
C PRO A 142 0.34 7.74 7.12
N ASN A 143 0.21 7.70 8.45
CA ASN A 143 0.39 6.54 9.32
C ASN A 143 -0.93 5.90 9.78
N ALA A 144 -2.07 6.34 9.25
CA ALA A 144 -3.38 5.84 9.65
C ALA A 144 -3.70 4.50 8.99
N ILE A 145 -4.21 3.55 9.79
CA ILE A 145 -4.61 2.19 9.39
C ILE A 145 -5.48 2.15 8.12
N PRO A 146 -6.46 3.05 7.90
CA PRO A 146 -7.29 3.03 6.70
C PRO A 146 -6.51 3.24 5.40
N ARG A 147 -5.45 4.07 5.44
CA ARG A 147 -4.60 4.33 4.27
C ARG A 147 -3.77 3.11 3.90
N ALA A 148 -3.19 2.45 4.90
CA ALA A 148 -2.43 1.21 4.71
C ALA A 148 -3.29 0.07 4.17
N TYR A 149 -4.55 -0.04 4.60
CA TYR A 149 -5.49 -1.05 4.08
C TYR A 149 -5.83 -0.79 2.61
N ILE A 150 -6.04 0.47 2.25
CA ILE A 150 -6.35 0.87 0.87
C ILE A 150 -5.16 0.64 -0.07
N ASP A 151 -3.94 0.99 0.37
CA ASP A 151 -2.72 0.76 -0.40
C ASP A 151 -2.42 -0.74 -0.62
N SER A 152 -2.84 -1.60 0.32
CA SER A 152 -2.64 -3.05 0.20
C SER A 152 -3.32 -3.68 -1.02
N PHE A 153 -4.49 -3.19 -1.42
CA PHE A 153 -5.20 -3.67 -2.62
C PHE A 153 -4.52 -3.26 -3.93
N ALA A 154 -3.73 -2.19 -3.90
CA ALA A 154 -3.05 -1.69 -5.07
C ALA A 154 -1.71 -2.41 -5.31
N LEU A 155 -1.02 -2.78 -4.23
CA LEU A 155 0.22 -3.58 -4.28
C LEU A 155 -0.03 -5.04 -4.68
N GLN A 156 -1.19 -5.61 -4.37
CA GLN A 156 -1.52 -7.00 -4.73
C GLN A 156 -1.85 -7.21 -6.22
N LYS A 157 -2.06 -6.14 -7.00
CA LYS A 157 -2.45 -6.24 -8.42
C LYS A 157 -1.26 -6.41 -9.38
N GLU A 158 -0.03 -6.21 -8.93
CA GLU A 158 1.18 -6.30 -9.78
C GLU A 158 1.92 -7.65 -9.73
N SER A 159 1.42 -8.66 -9.01
CA SER A 159 2.08 -9.98 -8.92
C SER A 159 1.69 -10.98 -10.01
N THR A 160 0.91 -10.58 -11.02
CA THR A 160 0.45 -11.49 -12.10
C THR A 160 1.05 -11.21 -13.49
N THR A 161 1.97 -10.25 -13.63
CA THR A 161 2.61 -10.00 -14.94
C THR A 161 4.07 -10.46 -14.95
N ASN A 162 4.22 -11.75 -15.20
CA ASN A 162 5.27 -12.38 -16.01
C ASN A 162 6.65 -11.68 -16.03
N ARG A 163 7.51 -12.01 -15.07
CA ARG A 163 8.96 -11.80 -15.20
C ARG A 163 9.62 -13.13 -15.55
N GLN A 164 9.50 -13.50 -16.83
CA GLN A 164 10.30 -14.56 -17.43
C GLN A 164 11.78 -14.16 -17.39
N THR A 165 12.53 -14.92 -16.60
CA THR A 165 13.98 -14.94 -16.51
C THR A 165 14.59 -15.31 -17.86
N MET A 166 15.27 -14.38 -18.53
CA MET A 166 16.14 -14.73 -19.67
C MET A 166 17.60 -14.74 -19.22
N ASN A 167 18.11 -15.95 -19.01
CA ASN A 167 19.51 -16.27 -18.73
C ASN A 167 20.29 -16.25 -20.05
N GLY A 168 21.20 -15.29 -20.23
CA GLY A 168 22.04 -15.14 -21.42
C GLY A 168 23.25 -16.08 -21.39
N GLY A 169 23.40 -16.89 -22.44
CA GLY A 169 24.40 -17.95 -22.59
C GLY A 169 25.84 -17.47 -22.82
N TYR A 170 26.76 -18.29 -22.32
CA TYR A 170 28.23 -18.19 -22.36
C TYR A 170 28.83 -18.56 -23.74
N GLY A 171 29.93 -17.89 -24.11
CA GLY A 171 30.85 -18.31 -25.15
C GLY A 171 32.33 -17.99 -24.82
N GLY A 172 33.17 -19.04 -24.71
CA GLY A 172 34.58 -19.09 -25.18
C GLY A 172 35.75 -18.43 -24.40
N ARG A 173 36.43 -19.22 -23.51
CA ARG A 173 37.90 -19.50 -23.33
C ARG A 173 38.99 -18.37 -23.36
N PRO A 174 40.24 -18.59 -22.85
CA PRO A 174 40.71 -19.21 -21.60
C PRO A 174 41.93 -18.49 -20.89
N HIS A 175 42.13 -18.83 -19.60
CA HIS A 175 43.33 -18.71 -18.72
C HIS A 175 44.17 -17.41 -18.62
N THR A 176 44.24 -16.86 -17.41
CA THR A 176 45.48 -16.75 -16.59
C THR A 176 45.13 -16.47 -15.13
N SER A 177 45.90 -17.09 -14.23
CA SER A 177 45.75 -17.04 -12.77
C SER A 177 46.07 -15.67 -12.18
N ILE A 178 45.32 -15.22 -11.18
CA ILE A 178 45.80 -14.58 -9.93
C ILE A 178 44.59 -14.36 -9.00
N SER A 179 44.79 -14.73 -7.74
CA SER A 179 43.93 -14.62 -6.58
C SER A 179 43.52 -13.19 -6.24
N VAL A 180 42.22 -12.88 -6.22
CA VAL A 180 41.53 -11.99 -5.25
C VAL A 180 40.03 -12.31 -5.31
N GLN A 181 39.42 -12.79 -4.22
CA GLN A 181 37.96 -12.90 -4.10
C GLN A 181 37.36 -11.49 -3.91
N PRO A 182 36.38 -11.03 -4.72
CA PRO A 182 35.50 -9.94 -4.33
C PRO A 182 34.33 -10.48 -3.46
N PRO A 183 33.82 -9.67 -2.51
CA PRO A 183 32.87 -10.13 -1.49
C PRO A 183 31.51 -10.52 -2.10
N GLN A 184 30.99 -11.67 -1.66
CA GLN A 184 29.64 -12.13 -1.97
C GLN A 184 28.63 -11.24 -1.23
N MET A 185 27.94 -10.35 -1.94
CA MET A 185 26.78 -9.65 -1.39
C MET A 185 25.65 -10.66 -1.22
N TYR A 186 25.33 -11.01 0.03
CA TYR A 186 24.09 -11.71 0.34
C TYR A 186 22.92 -10.74 0.13
N THR A 187 22.17 -10.98 -0.94
CA THR A 187 20.93 -10.26 -1.26
C THR A 187 19.75 -10.90 -0.52
N SER A 188 18.80 -10.08 -0.09
CA SER A 188 17.64 -10.36 0.80
C SER A 188 16.58 -11.34 0.28
N ALA A 189 16.91 -12.21 -0.69
CA ALA A 189 15.95 -13.13 -1.29
C ALA A 189 15.58 -14.35 -0.41
N GLN A 190 16.18 -14.51 0.77
CA GLN A 190 15.97 -15.69 1.63
C GLN A 190 15.02 -15.48 2.82
N LEU A 191 14.46 -14.27 3.02
CA LEU A 191 13.51 -14.03 4.13
C LEU A 191 12.02 -14.02 3.71
N ASN A 192 11.70 -14.44 2.49
CA ASN A 192 10.35 -14.34 1.91
C ASN A 192 9.37 -15.46 2.36
N GLY A 193 9.50 -15.93 3.61
CA GLY A 193 8.78 -17.11 4.11
C GLY A 193 8.11 -16.96 5.49
N PHE A 194 8.09 -15.75 6.07
CA PHE A 194 7.56 -15.50 7.42
C PHE A 194 6.36 -14.56 7.45
N GLU A 195 5.50 -14.61 6.42
CA GLU A 195 4.19 -13.97 6.47
C GLU A 195 3.16 -15.01 6.92
N ASN A 196 2.81 -15.02 8.20
CA ASN A 196 1.56 -15.63 8.64
C ASN A 196 0.83 -14.65 9.60
N PRO A 197 -0.41 -14.24 9.30
CA PRO A 197 -1.19 -13.37 10.17
C PRO A 197 -1.76 -14.14 11.37
N SER A 198 -1.71 -13.54 12.54
CA SER A 198 -2.31 -14.06 13.78
C SER A 198 -3.84 -14.10 13.71
N PRO A 199 -4.51 -15.15 14.23
CA PRO A 199 -5.89 -15.07 14.67
C PRO A 199 -5.98 -15.04 16.20
N VAL A 200 -6.74 -14.09 16.75
CA VAL A 200 -7.07 -14.02 18.17
C VAL A 200 -8.41 -14.73 18.44
N GLY A 201 -8.38 -15.71 19.35
CA GLY A 201 -9.42 -15.97 20.36
C GLY A 201 -10.62 -16.87 19.99
N GLY A 202 -10.65 -18.11 20.54
CA GLY A 202 -11.87 -18.92 20.57
C GLY A 202 -11.72 -20.37 21.07
N MET A 203 -11.80 -20.54 22.40
CA MET A 203 -12.37 -21.65 23.21
C MET A 203 -12.57 -23.09 22.64
N ASN A 204 -12.13 -24.06 23.47
CA ASN A 204 -12.61 -25.46 23.69
C ASN A 204 -12.32 -26.59 22.68
N GLY A 205 -11.78 -27.69 23.23
CA GLY A 205 -12.11 -29.05 22.78
C GLY A 205 -10.94 -30.03 22.69
N ASN A 206 -10.87 -30.97 23.63
CA ASN A 206 -10.06 -32.20 23.57
C ASN A 206 -10.26 -32.97 22.25
N ALA A 207 -9.20 -33.67 21.80
CA ALA A 207 -9.18 -35.12 21.49
C ALA A 207 -8.31 -35.48 20.26
N MET A 208 -7.28 -36.28 20.52
CA MET A 208 -6.92 -37.59 19.94
C MET A 208 -7.16 -37.96 18.45
N GLN A 209 -6.27 -38.85 17.97
CA GLN A 209 -6.30 -39.77 16.82
C GLN A 209 -5.69 -39.24 15.49
N ASN A 210 -4.44 -39.60 15.12
CA ASN A 210 -3.99 -40.81 14.39
C ASN A 210 -4.70 -41.00 13.03
N SER A 211 -4.03 -41.09 11.86
CA SER A 211 -3.32 -42.29 11.38
C SER A 211 -2.77 -42.09 9.95
N ALA A 212 -1.82 -42.97 9.56
CA ALA A 212 -1.44 -43.41 8.20
C ALA A 212 -0.53 -42.50 7.35
N SER A 213 0.48 -42.97 6.60
CA SER A 213 1.36 -44.15 6.60
C SER A 213 2.32 -43.92 5.41
N ALA A 214 3.63 -43.95 5.62
CA ALA A 214 4.65 -43.86 4.57
C ALA A 214 5.49 -45.16 4.51
N PRO A 215 6.01 -45.58 3.34
CA PRO A 215 6.85 -46.76 3.22
C PRO A 215 8.35 -46.45 3.45
N THR A 216 9.01 -47.44 4.03
CA THR A 216 10.36 -47.52 4.61
C THR A 216 11.43 -47.92 3.57
N TYR A 217 12.68 -47.41 3.53
CA TYR A 217 13.95 -47.87 4.15
C TYR A 217 15.15 -47.31 3.31
N PRO A 218 16.46 -47.38 3.70
CA PRO A 218 17.03 -47.76 4.99
C PRO A 218 18.11 -46.80 5.56
N THR A 219 18.34 -47.03 6.85
CA THR A 219 19.36 -46.59 7.78
C THR A 219 20.81 -46.62 7.27
N ARG A 220 21.60 -45.59 7.59
CA ARG A 220 23.05 -45.73 7.85
C ARG A 220 23.40 -45.13 9.21
N THR A 221 24.17 -45.92 9.94
CA THR A 221 24.52 -45.90 11.36
C THR A 221 25.36 -44.71 11.82
N LYS A 222 25.11 -44.28 13.07
CA LYS A 222 25.97 -43.41 13.88
C LYS A 222 27.16 -44.20 14.45
N SER A 223 28.31 -43.53 14.59
CA SER A 223 29.25 -43.74 15.69
C SER A 223 29.90 -42.41 16.09
N PRO A 224 30.39 -42.27 17.35
CA PRO A 224 30.43 -41.00 18.07
C PRO A 224 31.84 -40.49 18.41
N SER A 225 31.88 -39.24 18.89
CA SER A 225 32.92 -38.54 19.69
C SER A 225 33.95 -37.69 18.92
N PRO A 226 34.60 -36.66 19.54
CA PRO A 226 34.29 -35.90 20.77
C PRO A 226 34.25 -34.37 20.55
N ALA A 227 33.90 -33.64 21.61
CA ALA A 227 33.90 -32.19 21.73
C ALA A 227 35.18 -31.51 21.21
N GLN A 228 35.01 -30.49 20.37
CA GLN A 228 36.03 -29.49 20.11
C GLN A 228 35.36 -28.11 20.08
N ASN A 229 35.71 -27.29 21.07
CA ASN A 229 35.45 -25.87 21.10
C ASN A 229 36.13 -25.25 19.88
N GLU A 230 35.36 -24.86 18.86
CA GLU A 230 35.81 -23.88 17.89
C GLU A 230 35.12 -22.55 18.22
N PRO A 231 35.87 -21.45 18.38
CA PRO A 231 35.26 -20.13 18.50
C PRO A 231 34.53 -19.86 17.18
N GLU A 232 33.21 -19.73 17.25
CA GLU A 232 32.41 -19.14 16.18
C GLU A 232 33.01 -17.77 15.90
N ILE A 233 33.71 -17.64 14.77
CA ILE A 233 34.25 -16.38 14.31
C ILE A 233 33.03 -15.55 13.89
N ALA A 234 32.45 -14.85 14.88
CA ALA A 234 31.47 -13.80 14.64
C ALA A 234 32.16 -12.75 13.77
N GLN A 235 31.80 -12.72 12.48
CA GLN A 235 32.19 -11.62 11.62
C GLN A 235 31.76 -10.31 12.32
N PRO A 236 32.60 -9.26 12.35
CA PRO A 236 32.22 -8.01 12.99
C PRO A 236 31.07 -7.40 12.19
N THR A 237 29.84 -7.66 12.61
CA THR A 237 28.68 -6.86 12.22
C THR A 237 28.98 -5.45 12.68
N GLU A 238 29.32 -4.57 11.74
CA GLU A 238 29.56 -3.17 12.04
C GLU A 238 28.21 -2.55 12.43
N TYR A 239 28.18 -1.83 13.55
CA TYR A 239 27.00 -1.10 14.01
C TYR A 239 27.27 0.41 13.85
N PRO A 240 27.22 0.94 12.60
CA PRO A 240 27.61 2.32 12.33
C PRO A 240 26.65 3.37 12.92
N TYR A 241 25.45 2.97 13.34
CA TYR A 241 24.44 3.88 13.85
C TYR A 241 24.25 3.73 15.35
N ARG A 242 23.92 4.83 16.03
CA ARG A 242 23.43 4.83 17.41
C ARG A 242 21.99 5.30 17.42
N ALA A 243 21.16 4.62 18.18
CA ALA A 243 19.75 4.95 18.34
C ALA A 243 19.40 5.06 19.82
N LYS A 244 18.44 5.93 20.13
CA LYS A 244 17.87 6.08 21.47
C LYS A 244 16.46 5.52 21.49
N ALA A 245 16.15 4.69 22.48
CA ALA A 245 14.80 4.19 22.68
C ALA A 245 13.87 5.32 23.16
N ILE A 246 12.76 5.54 22.47
CA ILE A 246 11.71 6.49 22.87
C ILE A 246 10.60 5.84 23.69
N TYR A 247 10.55 4.51 23.71
CA TYR A 247 9.66 3.67 24.53
C TYR A 247 10.41 2.44 25.04
N SER A 248 9.88 1.79 26.08
CA SER A 248 10.39 0.48 26.51
C SER A 248 9.77 -0.64 25.66
N TYR A 249 10.54 -1.69 25.38
CA TYR A 249 10.11 -2.87 24.66
C TYR A 249 10.52 -4.13 25.42
N GLU A 250 9.60 -5.08 25.52
CA GLU A 250 9.83 -6.39 26.12
C GLU A 250 9.71 -7.43 25.00
N ALA A 251 10.84 -8.08 24.70
CA ALA A 251 10.92 -9.13 23.70
C ALA A 251 10.02 -10.31 24.06
N ASN A 252 9.43 -10.93 23.05
CA ASN A 252 8.66 -12.15 23.25
C ASN A 252 9.60 -13.30 23.68
N PRO A 253 9.38 -13.96 24.83
CA PRO A 253 10.23 -15.08 25.27
C PRO A 253 10.23 -16.28 24.32
N GLU A 254 9.22 -16.40 23.45
CA GLU A 254 9.14 -17.43 22.41
C GLU A 254 9.95 -17.08 21.14
N ASP A 255 10.42 -15.83 21.00
CA ASP A 255 11.27 -15.38 19.89
C ASP A 255 12.65 -14.94 20.39
N ALA A 256 13.60 -15.87 20.32
CA ALA A 256 14.97 -15.68 20.78
C ALA A 256 15.77 -14.61 19.99
N ASN A 257 15.23 -14.11 18.88
CA ASN A 257 15.91 -13.11 18.06
C ASN A 257 15.60 -11.68 18.48
N GLU A 258 14.57 -11.43 19.29
CA GLU A 258 14.20 -10.10 19.76
C GLU A 258 14.99 -9.68 21.01
N ILE A 259 15.21 -8.37 21.19
CA ILE A 259 15.86 -7.82 22.39
C ILE A 259 14.95 -6.86 23.16
N SER A 260 14.93 -6.99 24.48
CA SER A 260 14.25 -6.06 25.38
C SER A 260 15.12 -4.84 25.68
N PHE A 261 14.51 -3.65 25.72
CA PHE A 261 15.20 -2.39 26.04
C PHE A 261 14.29 -1.41 26.77
N ALA A 262 14.88 -0.53 27.57
CA ALA A 262 14.15 0.48 28.34
C ALA A 262 14.08 1.82 27.59
N LYS A 263 13.06 2.62 27.89
CA LYS A 263 12.97 4.00 27.40
C LYS A 263 14.23 4.80 27.77
N HIS A 264 14.77 5.51 26.79
CA HIS A 264 16.02 6.28 26.81
C HIS A 264 17.32 5.46 26.79
N GLU A 265 17.24 4.14 26.70
CA GLU A 265 18.42 3.29 26.49
C GLU A 265 19.04 3.55 25.11
N ILE A 266 20.36 3.43 25.00
CA ILE A 266 21.11 3.65 23.76
C ILE A 266 21.49 2.29 23.17
N LEU A 267 21.17 2.10 21.90
CA LEU A 267 21.43 0.88 21.14
C LEU A 267 22.34 1.21 19.96
N GLU A 268 23.23 0.30 19.62
CA GLU A 268 23.99 0.35 18.38
C GLU A 268 23.22 -0.41 17.30
N VAL A 269 23.08 0.15 16.10
CA VAL A 269 22.22 -0.38 15.04
C VAL A 269 23.05 -0.61 13.78
N SER A 270 22.87 -1.77 13.14
CA SER A 270 23.59 -2.11 11.91
C SER A 270 22.77 -1.90 10.64
N ASP A 271 21.45 -2.08 10.69
CA ASP A 271 20.54 -1.88 9.55
C ASP A 271 19.30 -1.06 9.96
N VAL A 272 19.02 -0.01 9.18
CA VAL A 272 17.89 0.93 9.38
C VAL A 272 16.85 0.88 8.26
N SER A 273 16.99 -0.05 7.30
CA SER A 273 16.15 -0.12 6.10
C SER A 273 14.80 -0.83 6.31
N GLY A 274 14.68 -1.65 7.36
CA GLY A 274 13.49 -2.47 7.64
C GLY A 274 12.59 -1.95 8.76
N ARG A 275 11.46 -2.65 8.97
CA ARG A 275 10.57 -2.43 10.14
C ARG A 275 11.22 -2.87 11.45
N TRP A 276 12.11 -3.85 11.36
CA TRP A 276 12.93 -4.39 12.43
C TRP A 276 14.38 -4.07 12.13
N TRP A 277 15.08 -3.51 13.12
CA TRP A 277 16.47 -3.11 13.02
C TRP A 277 17.32 -4.06 13.84
N GLN A 278 18.42 -4.53 13.27
CA GLN A 278 19.39 -5.29 14.02
C GLN A 278 20.12 -4.33 14.98
N ALA A 279 19.95 -4.58 16.27
CA ALA A 279 20.43 -3.73 17.34
C ALA A 279 21.29 -4.52 18.34
N ARG A 280 22.23 -3.82 18.95
CA ARG A 280 23.10 -4.32 20.01
C ARG A 280 23.03 -3.40 21.21
N LYS A 281 22.80 -3.99 22.38
CA LYS A 281 22.83 -3.30 23.67
C LYS A 281 24.27 -3.10 24.14
N GLU A 282 24.47 -2.19 25.09
CA GLU A 282 25.77 -1.98 25.74
C GLU A 282 26.29 -3.23 26.45
N ASN A 283 25.40 -4.10 26.94
CA ASN A 283 25.75 -5.38 27.57
C ASN A 283 26.18 -6.47 26.55
N GLY A 284 26.25 -6.15 25.27
CA GLY A 284 26.63 -7.06 24.19
C GLY A 284 25.50 -7.93 23.65
N GLN A 285 24.29 -7.86 24.22
CA GLN A 285 23.14 -8.60 23.71
C GLN A 285 22.71 -8.05 22.35
N THR A 286 22.62 -8.93 21.35
CA THR A 286 22.24 -8.60 19.98
C THR A 286 20.90 -9.22 19.63
N GLY A 287 20.10 -8.51 18.84
CA GLY A 287 18.89 -9.05 18.22
C GLY A 287 18.16 -7.97 17.44
N ILE A 288 16.90 -8.23 17.12
CA ILE A 288 16.07 -7.30 16.38
C ILE A 288 15.24 -6.42 17.33
N ALA A 289 15.10 -5.15 16.96
CA ALA A 289 14.31 -4.17 17.66
C ALA A 289 13.33 -3.48 16.70
N PRO A 290 12.08 -3.17 17.12
CA PRO A 290 11.12 -2.49 16.27
C PRO A 290 11.54 -1.03 16.03
N SER A 291 11.67 -0.65 14.76
CA SER A 291 12.16 0.67 14.33
C SER A 291 11.36 1.86 14.90
N ASN A 292 10.05 1.70 15.11
CA ASN A 292 9.17 2.74 15.64
C ASN A 292 9.36 3.04 17.14
N TYR A 293 10.18 2.25 17.84
CA TYR A 293 10.53 2.46 19.24
C TYR A 293 11.86 3.19 19.41
N LEU A 294 12.57 3.45 18.31
CA LEU A 294 13.92 3.99 18.29
C LEU A 294 13.98 5.28 17.48
N ILE A 295 14.87 6.19 17.86
CA ILE A 295 15.24 7.37 17.07
C ILE A 295 16.75 7.39 16.88
N LEU A 296 17.22 7.57 15.65
CA LEU A 296 18.66 7.69 15.35
C LEU A 296 19.23 8.97 15.99
N LEU A 297 20.47 8.87 16.49
CA LEU A 297 21.23 9.96 17.10
C LEU A 297 22.20 10.61 16.11
#